data_AF-A0A838KYR3-F1
#
_entry.id   AF-A0A838KYR3-F1
#
_cell.length_a   1.000
_cell.length_b   1.000
_cell.length_c   1.000
_cell.angle_alpha   90.00
_cell.angle_beta   90.00
_cell.angle_gamma   90.00
#
_symmetry.space_group_name_H-M   'P 1'
#
loop_
_entity.id
_entity.type
_entity.pdbx_description
1 polymer ?
#
loop_
_entity_poly.entity_id
_entity_poly.type
_entity_poly.pdbx_seq_one_letter_code
_entity_poly.pdbx_strand_id
1 'polypeptide(L)'
;MFEFEPALPHGLPIAADGYGNIWVVDLHPGTARWGPIYFACHDAPVNLYQAGSPVQFLDELFRMFEPPHQSLIDDVHEDRLAHVWQTNPGVLSYEQCLRSEDPILSAFARELDESFQIIDLRCAKPGDGFSWGRYGPKTQIKRFRTHAVFAYQKPKSIISRLLGRAPG
;
A
#
# COMPACT_ATOMS: atom_id res chain seq x y z
N MET A 1 8.96 -14.22 7.39
CA MET A 1 8.61 -12.95 8.05
C MET A 1 7.92 -12.12 6.99
N PHE A 2 6.75 -11.56 7.27
CA PHE A 2 5.99 -10.79 6.28
C PHE A 2 6.67 -9.43 6.10
N GLU A 3 7.35 -9.21 4.96
CA GLU A 3 8.13 -7.99 4.70
C GLU A 3 7.27 -6.70 4.69
N PHE A 4 5.95 -6.84 4.65
CA PHE A 4 4.98 -5.75 4.58
C PHE A 4 4.23 -5.48 5.91
N GLU A 5 4.70 -6.07 7.02
CA GLU A 5 4.16 -5.84 8.38
C GLU A 5 4.04 -4.36 8.79
N PRO A 6 4.98 -3.44 8.44
CA PRO A 6 4.84 -2.03 8.81
C PRO A 6 3.62 -1.33 8.19
N ALA A 7 3.09 -1.84 7.08
CA ALA A 7 1.90 -1.30 6.43
C ALA A 7 0.61 -1.93 6.97
N LEU A 8 0.64 -3.23 7.30
CA LEU A 8 -0.51 -3.99 7.80
C LEU A 8 -0.13 -4.69 9.12
N PRO A 9 0.05 -3.94 10.22
CA PRO A 9 0.63 -4.47 11.46
C PRO A 9 -0.24 -5.53 12.16
N HIS A 10 -1.53 -5.58 11.84
CA HIS A 10 -2.45 -6.60 12.33
C HIS A 10 -3.09 -7.37 11.17
N GLY A 11 -2.50 -7.30 9.99
CA GLY A 11 -3.01 -7.97 8.80
C GLY A 11 -3.01 -9.49 8.99
N LEU A 12 -4.09 -10.13 8.55
CA LEU A 12 -4.20 -11.59 8.53
C LEU A 12 -4.11 -12.08 7.07
N PRO A 13 -3.03 -12.79 6.69
CA PRO A 13 -2.99 -13.47 5.40
C PRO A 13 -4.11 -14.51 5.29
N ILE A 14 -4.88 -14.45 4.21
CA ILE A 14 -6.02 -15.35 3.96
C ILE A 14 -5.86 -16.20 2.69
N ALA A 15 -4.97 -15.80 1.78
CA ALA A 15 -4.63 -16.57 0.60
C ALA A 15 -3.20 -16.25 0.14
N ALA A 16 -2.61 -17.15 -0.63
CA ALA A 16 -1.30 -16.99 -1.26
C ALA A 16 -1.30 -17.71 -2.61
N ASP A 17 -0.52 -17.22 -3.56
CA ASP A 17 -0.39 -17.83 -4.90
C ASP A 17 0.73 -18.87 -5.01
N GLY A 18 1.56 -19.01 -3.96
CA GLY A 18 2.71 -19.92 -3.93
C GLY A 18 4.00 -19.34 -4.54
N TYR A 19 3.96 -18.12 -5.07
CA TYR A 19 5.10 -17.42 -5.70
C TYR A 19 5.54 -16.17 -4.92
N GLY A 20 5.07 -16.03 -3.68
CA GLY A 20 5.43 -14.93 -2.79
C GLY A 20 4.41 -13.80 -2.75
N ASN A 21 3.31 -13.90 -3.51
CA ASN A 21 2.21 -12.94 -3.42
C ASN A 21 1.12 -13.45 -2.49
N ILE A 22 0.54 -12.54 -1.71
CA ILE A 22 -0.47 -12.89 -0.70
C ILE A 22 -1.62 -11.90 -0.65
N TRP A 23 -2.78 -12.40 -0.27
CA TRP A 23 -3.95 -11.58 0.08
C TRP A 23 -4.08 -11.49 1.58
N VAL A 24 -4.17 -10.26 2.10
CA VAL A 24 -4.18 -9.95 3.52
C VAL A 24 -5.43 -9.17 3.85
N VAL A 25 -6.19 -9.63 4.85
CA VAL A 25 -7.26 -8.85 5.44
C VAL A 25 -6.65 -7.84 6.41
N ASP A 26 -6.94 -6.56 6.20
CA ASP A 26 -6.51 -5.49 7.10
C ASP A 26 -7.41 -5.46 8.34
N LEU A 27 -6.86 -5.84 9.48
CA LEU A 27 -7.55 -5.82 10.78
C LEU A 27 -6.92 -4.77 11.68
N HIS A 28 -7.65 -4.37 12.74
CA HIS A 28 -7.12 -3.49 13.79
C HIS A 28 -7.61 -3.98 15.16
N PRO A 29 -6.89 -3.70 16.25
CA PRO A 29 -7.33 -4.06 17.59
C PRO A 29 -8.71 -3.47 17.88
N GLY A 30 -9.63 -4.30 18.36
CA GLY A 30 -10.99 -3.87 18.72
C GLY A 30 -11.96 -3.67 17.55
N THR A 31 -11.60 -4.01 16.31
CA THR A 31 -12.57 -3.98 15.20
C THR A 31 -13.62 -5.09 15.34
N ALA A 32 -14.89 -4.71 15.29
CA ALA A 32 -16.02 -5.65 15.25
C ALA A 32 -16.47 -6.02 13.82
N ARG A 33 -15.77 -5.49 12.80
CA ARG A 33 -16.06 -5.74 11.38
C ARG A 33 -14.77 -6.14 10.67
N TRP A 34 -14.91 -7.00 9.67
CA TRP A 34 -13.82 -7.30 8.75
C TRP A 34 -13.41 -6.03 8.00
N GLY A 35 -12.10 -5.83 7.86
CA GLY A 35 -11.57 -4.75 7.05
C GLY A 35 -11.34 -5.16 5.59
N PRO A 36 -10.79 -4.25 4.79
CA PRO A 36 -10.53 -4.49 3.38
C PRO A 36 -9.45 -5.54 3.17
N ILE A 37 -9.42 -6.12 1.98
CA ILE A 37 -8.40 -7.07 1.55
C ILE A 37 -7.43 -6.34 0.63
N TYR A 38 -6.15 -6.51 0.91
CA TYR A 38 -5.06 -6.06 0.07
C TYR A 38 -4.34 -7.25 -0.55
N PHE A 39 -3.94 -7.09 -1.80
CA PHE A 39 -2.99 -7.96 -2.49
C PHE A 39 -1.59 -7.36 -2.34
N ALA A 40 -0.66 -8.11 -1.75
CA ALA A 40 0.73 -7.74 -1.61
C ALA A 40 1.58 -8.61 -2.55
N CYS A 41 2.21 -7.98 -3.54
CA CYS A 41 3.18 -8.62 -4.42
C CYS A 41 4.59 -8.42 -3.89
N HIS A 42 5.41 -9.45 -3.98
CA HIS A 42 6.82 -9.41 -3.59
C HIS A 42 7.74 -8.96 -4.74
N ASP A 43 7.58 -9.54 -5.94
CA ASP A 43 8.54 -9.37 -7.05
C ASP A 43 8.49 -7.97 -7.67
N ALA A 44 7.29 -7.44 -7.87
CA ALA A 44 7.06 -6.02 -8.05
C ALA A 44 6.47 -5.53 -6.73
N PRO A 45 7.27 -4.98 -5.80
CA PRO A 45 6.85 -4.74 -4.42
C PRO A 45 5.77 -3.66 -4.36
N VAL A 46 4.53 -4.08 -4.59
CA VAL A 46 3.30 -3.30 -4.63
C VAL A 46 2.28 -3.85 -3.64
N ASN A 47 1.44 -2.97 -3.14
CA ASN A 47 0.28 -3.29 -2.33
C ASN A 47 -0.95 -2.66 -2.97
N LEU A 48 -1.90 -3.51 -3.35
CA LEU A 48 -3.09 -3.13 -4.08
C LEU A 48 -4.33 -3.41 -3.24
N TYR A 49 -5.26 -2.49 -3.21
CA TYR A 49 -6.60 -2.74 -2.68
C TYR A 49 -7.30 -3.76 -3.59
N GLN A 50 -7.73 -4.89 -3.04
CA GLN A 50 -8.39 -5.96 -3.79
C GLN A 50 -9.91 -5.92 -3.64
N ALA A 51 -10.39 -5.80 -2.39
CA ALA A 51 -11.81 -5.88 -2.07
C ALA A 51 -12.13 -5.16 -0.75
N GLY A 52 -13.38 -4.70 -0.59
CA GLY A 52 -13.81 -4.01 0.63
C GLY A 52 -14.20 -4.92 1.77
N SER A 53 -14.39 -6.22 1.51
CA SER A 53 -14.70 -7.22 2.52
C SER A 53 -14.30 -8.63 2.06
N PRO A 54 -14.16 -9.58 3.00
CA PRO A 54 -13.98 -11.00 2.67
C PRO A 54 -15.08 -11.59 1.80
N VAL A 55 -16.33 -11.15 1.98
CA VAL A 55 -17.45 -11.63 1.17
C VAL A 55 -17.26 -11.22 -0.29
N GLN A 56 -16.96 -9.95 -0.55
CA GLN A 56 -16.69 -9.47 -1.91
C GLN A 56 -15.50 -10.18 -2.55
N PHE A 57 -14.46 -10.47 -1.77
CA PHE A 57 -13.32 -11.23 -2.27
C PHE A 57 -13.69 -12.66 -2.66
N LEU A 58 -14.48 -13.36 -1.85
CA LEU A 58 -14.96 -14.71 -2.17
C LEU A 58 -15.89 -14.71 -3.39
N ASP A 59 -16.77 -13.72 -3.51
CA ASP A 59 -17.63 -13.56 -4.69
C ASP A 59 -16.79 -13.43 -5.97
N GLU A 60 -15.75 -12.59 -5.94
CA GLU A 60 -14.82 -12.43 -7.07
C GLU A 60 -13.98 -13.68 -7.33
N LEU A 61 -13.59 -14.40 -6.28
CA LEU A 61 -12.86 -15.67 -6.39
C LEU A 61 -13.71 -16.72 -7.09
N PHE A 62 -14.98 -16.89 -6.69
CA PHE A 62 -15.86 -17.85 -7.35
C PHE A 62 -16.16 -17.44 -8.79
N ARG A 63 -16.35 -16.14 -9.04
CA ARG A 63 -16.57 -15.60 -10.39
C ARG A 63 -15.41 -15.91 -11.35
N MET A 64 -14.18 -16.00 -10.84
CA MET A 64 -13.01 -16.42 -11.63
C MET A 64 -13.15 -17.86 -12.16
N PHE A 65 -13.78 -18.75 -11.38
CA PHE A 65 -13.96 -20.17 -11.75
C PHE A 65 -15.24 -20.43 -12.54
N GLU A 66 -16.12 -19.43 -12.68
CA GLU A 66 -17.36 -19.51 -13.46
C GLU A 66 -17.19 -18.83 -14.82
N PRO A 67 -17.60 -19.44 -15.94
CA PRO A 67 -17.61 -18.75 -17.23
C PRO A 67 -18.42 -17.43 -17.15
N PRO A 68 -17.91 -16.29 -17.67
CA PRO A 68 -16.79 -16.16 -18.62
C PRO A 68 -15.41 -15.98 -17.98
N HIS A 69 -15.24 -16.28 -16.70
CA HIS A 69 -13.98 -16.18 -15.93
C HIS A 69 -13.49 -14.73 -15.74
N GLN A 70 -14.41 -13.76 -15.70
CA GLN A 70 -14.08 -12.35 -15.49
C GLN A 70 -14.08 -12.02 -14.00
N SER A 71 -12.91 -11.80 -13.41
CA SER A 71 -12.76 -11.51 -11.98
C SER A 71 -11.86 -10.32 -11.72
N LEU A 72 -12.24 -9.50 -10.75
CA LEU A 72 -11.39 -8.41 -10.27
C LEU A 72 -10.13 -8.93 -9.57
N ILE A 73 -10.09 -10.19 -9.14
CA ILE A 73 -8.85 -10.80 -8.64
C ILE A 73 -7.83 -10.89 -9.77
N ASP A 74 -8.26 -11.34 -10.95
CA ASP A 74 -7.40 -11.49 -12.12
C ASP A 74 -6.97 -10.12 -12.68
N ASP A 75 -7.92 -9.19 -12.84
CA ASP A 75 -7.64 -7.83 -13.32
C ASP A 75 -6.61 -7.09 -12.44
N VAL A 76 -6.72 -7.25 -11.12
CA VAL A 76 -5.80 -6.62 -10.16
C VAL A 76 -4.42 -7.26 -10.23
N HIS A 77 -4.37 -8.59 -10.37
CA HIS A 77 -3.14 -9.37 -10.41
C HIS A 77 -2.35 -9.14 -11.70
N GLU A 78 -2.98 -9.13 -12.87
CA GLU A 78 -2.27 -9.05 -14.16
C GLU A 78 -2.03 -7.61 -14.62
N ASP A 79 -3.07 -6.79 -14.72
CA ASP A 79 -2.99 -5.47 -15.37
C ASP A 79 -2.60 -4.35 -14.41
N ARG A 80 -3.24 -4.30 -13.24
CA ARG A 80 -3.10 -3.16 -12.31
C ARG A 80 -1.78 -3.16 -11.58
N LEU A 81 -1.24 -4.35 -11.29
CA LEU A 81 0.08 -4.54 -10.71
C LEU A 81 1.16 -3.83 -11.54
N ALA A 82 1.23 -4.11 -12.84
CA ALA A 82 2.22 -3.51 -13.73
C ALA A 82 2.08 -1.98 -13.77
N HIS A 83 0.84 -1.48 -13.84
CA HIS A 83 0.57 -0.04 -13.86
C HIS A 83 1.03 0.67 -12.58
N VAL A 84 0.69 0.14 -11.41
CA VAL A 84 1.07 0.72 -10.11
C VAL A 84 2.58 0.64 -9.91
N TRP A 85 3.21 -0.47 -10.29
CA TRP A 85 4.67 -0.61 -10.21
C TRP A 85 5.40 0.44 -11.04
N GLN A 86 4.95 0.68 -12.27
CA GLN A 86 5.59 1.63 -13.18
C GLN A 86 5.33 3.08 -12.77
N THR A 87 4.07 3.42 -12.55
CA THR A 87 3.62 4.82 -12.46
C THR A 87 3.39 5.32 -11.04
N ASN A 88 3.10 4.42 -10.10
CA ASN A 88 2.72 4.72 -8.72
C ASN A 88 1.69 5.86 -8.63
N PRO A 89 0.46 5.65 -9.14
CA PRO A 89 -0.53 6.70 -9.27
C PRO A 89 -1.04 7.17 -7.90
N GLY A 90 -1.59 8.39 -7.84
CA GLY A 90 -2.22 8.91 -6.62
C GLY A 90 -1.26 9.32 -5.50
N VAL A 91 0.05 9.33 -5.75
CA VAL A 91 1.05 9.76 -4.77
C VAL A 91 0.94 11.26 -4.48
N LEU A 92 0.78 11.58 -3.19
CA LEU A 92 0.78 12.93 -2.66
C LEU A 92 2.16 13.30 -2.11
N SER A 93 2.56 14.55 -2.31
CA SER A 93 3.76 15.10 -1.69
C SER A 93 3.52 15.41 -0.21
N TYR A 94 4.60 15.37 0.58
CA TYR A 94 4.58 15.84 1.97
C TYR A 94 3.96 17.24 2.11
N GLU A 95 4.35 18.18 1.24
CA GLU A 95 3.84 19.56 1.30
C GLU A 95 2.35 19.65 0.99
N GLN A 96 1.86 18.88 0.01
CA GLN A 96 0.43 18.80 -0.30
C GLN A 96 -0.37 18.30 0.90
N CYS A 97 0.09 17.24 1.57
CA CYS A 97 -0.58 16.71 2.75
C CYS A 97 -0.48 17.65 3.95
N LEU A 98 0.67 18.29 4.18
CA LEU A 98 0.87 19.21 5.30
C LEU A 98 -0.08 20.42 5.22
N ARG A 99 -0.37 20.91 4.01
CA ARG A 99 -1.29 22.03 3.74
C ARG A 99 -2.74 21.57 3.50
N SER A 100 -3.03 20.27 3.58
CA SER A 100 -4.36 19.73 3.31
C SER A 100 -5.35 20.18 4.40
N GLU A 101 -6.58 20.49 3.97
CA GLU A 101 -7.71 20.67 4.87
C GLU A 101 -8.21 19.34 5.46
N ASP A 102 -7.78 18.20 4.90
CA ASP A 102 -8.07 16.90 5.49
C ASP A 102 -7.25 16.73 6.79
N PRO A 103 -7.92 16.55 7.95
CA PRO A 103 -7.23 16.45 9.23
C PRO A 103 -6.35 15.20 9.34
N ILE A 104 -6.71 14.11 8.66
CA ILE A 104 -5.94 12.85 8.67
C ILE A 104 -4.65 13.03 7.88
N LEU A 105 -4.74 13.61 6.67
CA LEU A 105 -3.56 13.84 5.84
C LEU A 105 -2.59 14.84 6.47
N SER A 106 -3.11 15.95 7.00
CA SER A 106 -2.26 16.97 7.62
C SER A 106 -1.67 16.48 8.96
N ALA A 107 -2.42 15.71 9.76
CA ALA A 107 -1.89 15.12 10.98
C ALA A 107 -0.79 14.10 10.67
N PHE A 108 -1.00 13.22 9.68
CA PHE A 108 0.02 12.24 9.32
C PHE A 108 1.28 12.91 8.77
N ALA A 109 1.14 13.92 7.91
CA ALA A 109 2.28 14.68 7.40
C ALA A 109 3.12 15.28 8.55
N ARG A 110 2.50 15.78 9.64
CA ARG A 110 3.23 16.30 10.80
C ARG A 110 4.03 15.25 11.58
N GLU A 111 3.71 13.96 11.45
CA GLU A 111 4.49 12.83 12.02
C GLU A 111 5.64 12.38 11.09
N LEU A 112 5.76 13.00 9.92
CA LEU A 112 6.71 12.66 8.86
C LEU A 112 7.64 13.84 8.56
N ASP A 113 8.57 13.63 7.63
CA ASP A 113 9.41 14.66 7.04
C ASP A 113 9.27 14.68 5.50
N GLU A 114 9.87 15.68 4.85
CA GLU A 114 9.80 15.89 3.40
C GLU A 114 10.34 14.73 2.53
N SER A 115 11.09 13.80 3.12
CA SER A 115 11.56 12.61 2.43
C SER A 115 10.44 11.60 2.18
N PHE A 116 9.30 11.72 2.84
CA PHE A 116 8.17 10.83 2.63
C PHE A 116 7.27 11.28 1.48
N GLN A 117 6.66 10.29 0.82
CA GLN A 117 5.49 10.46 -0.04
C GLN A 117 4.32 9.74 0.60
N ILE A 118 3.11 10.26 0.39
CA ILE A 118 1.90 9.79 1.08
C ILE A 118 0.91 9.25 0.05
N ILE A 119 0.18 8.20 0.42
CA ILE A 119 -0.86 7.54 -0.36
C ILE A 119 -2.12 7.49 0.48
N ASP A 120 -3.24 7.90 -0.08
CA ASP A 120 -4.55 7.82 0.57
C ASP A 120 -5.43 6.80 -0.15
N LEU A 121 -5.68 5.67 0.52
CA LEU A 121 -6.52 4.58 0.03
C LEU A 121 -7.87 4.50 0.77
N ARG A 122 -8.26 5.53 1.55
CA ARG A 122 -9.55 5.53 2.27
C ARG A 122 -10.77 5.41 1.33
N CYS A 123 -10.62 5.86 0.09
CA CYS A 123 -11.63 5.78 -0.97
C CYS A 123 -11.16 4.93 -2.17
N ALA A 124 -10.27 3.96 -1.92
CA ALA A 124 -9.68 3.12 -2.96
C ALA A 124 -10.72 2.24 -3.68
N LYS A 125 -10.45 1.99 -4.95
CA LYS A 125 -11.12 1.00 -5.79
C LYS A 125 -10.21 -0.22 -5.99
N PRO A 126 -10.76 -1.39 -6.36
CA PRO A 126 -9.96 -2.54 -6.75
C PRO A 126 -8.87 -2.15 -7.76
N GLY A 127 -7.61 -2.44 -7.42
CA GLY A 127 -6.42 -2.12 -8.22
C GLY A 127 -5.72 -0.81 -7.86
N ASP A 128 -6.34 0.07 -7.07
CA ASP A 128 -5.64 1.22 -6.51
C ASP A 128 -4.61 0.74 -5.48
N GLY A 129 -3.45 1.39 -5.42
CA GLY A 129 -2.38 0.92 -4.54
C GLY A 129 -1.10 1.71 -4.67
N PHE A 130 -0.03 1.15 -4.14
CA PHE A 130 1.29 1.79 -4.19
C PHE A 130 2.44 0.79 -4.17
N SER A 131 3.57 1.22 -4.73
CA SER A 131 4.84 0.51 -4.74
C SER A 131 5.59 0.69 -3.43
N TRP A 132 5.45 -0.24 -2.49
CA TRP A 132 6.11 -0.17 -1.18
C TRP A 132 7.63 -0.43 -1.24
N GLY A 133 8.12 -1.16 -2.24
CA GLY A 133 9.56 -1.36 -2.44
C GLY A 133 10.17 -0.46 -3.52
N ARG A 134 9.52 0.66 -3.88
CA ARG A 134 9.90 1.50 -5.04
C ARG A 134 11.36 1.92 -5.07
N TYR A 135 11.99 2.10 -3.91
CA TYR A 135 13.39 2.52 -3.79
C TYR A 135 14.30 1.42 -3.24
N GLY A 136 13.89 0.16 -3.42
CA GLY A 136 14.61 -1.03 -2.98
C GLY A 136 14.24 -1.51 -1.58
N PRO A 137 14.90 -2.57 -1.08
CA PRO A 137 14.51 -3.29 0.14
C PRO A 137 14.66 -2.48 1.44
N LYS A 138 15.27 -1.30 1.38
CA LYS A 138 15.42 -0.38 2.52
C LYS A 138 14.38 0.74 2.52
N THR A 139 13.40 0.70 1.62
CA THR A 139 12.31 1.67 1.57
C THR A 139 11.52 1.56 2.88
N GLN A 140 11.49 2.64 3.67
CA GLN A 140 10.71 2.64 4.90
C GLN A 140 9.24 2.88 4.59
N ILE A 141 8.38 2.06 5.19
CA ILE A 141 6.92 2.18 5.09
C ILE A 141 6.34 2.56 6.45
N LYS A 142 5.36 3.45 6.42
CA LYS A 142 4.58 3.84 7.59
C LYS A 142 3.11 3.85 7.22
N ARG A 143 2.25 3.56 8.20
CA ARG A 143 0.80 3.74 8.12
C ARG A 143 0.34 4.70 9.19
N PHE A 144 -0.63 5.53 8.87
CA PHE A 144 -1.26 6.40 9.85
C PHE A 144 -2.33 5.67 10.66
N ARG A 145 -1.91 5.09 11.78
CA ARG A 145 -2.82 4.43 12.74
C ARG A 145 -3.68 3.39 11.99
N THR A 146 -5.00 3.42 12.20
CA THR A 146 -5.95 2.52 11.55
C THR A 146 -6.44 3.03 10.19
N HIS A 147 -6.11 4.26 9.79
CA HIS A 147 -6.55 4.81 8.51
C HIS A 147 -5.80 4.14 7.36
N ALA A 148 -6.48 3.91 6.23
CA ALA A 148 -5.87 3.44 5.00
C ALA A 148 -5.06 4.55 4.32
N VAL A 149 -4.14 5.15 5.06
CA VAL A 149 -3.23 6.21 4.61
C VAL A 149 -1.82 5.76 4.93
N PHE A 150 -0.98 5.69 3.91
CA PHE A 150 0.34 5.10 3.95
C PHE A 150 1.39 6.12 3.53
N ALA A 151 2.64 5.90 3.92
CA ALA A 151 3.76 6.69 3.47
C ALA A 151 4.96 5.80 3.19
N TYR A 152 5.72 6.14 2.17
CA TYR A 152 6.97 5.48 1.83
C TYR A 152 8.10 6.50 1.65
N GLN A 153 9.29 6.15 2.14
CA GLN A 153 10.41 7.09 2.18
C GLN A 153 11.21 7.08 0.87
N LYS A 154 11.38 8.25 0.27
CA LYS A 154 12.31 8.48 -0.84
C LYS A 154 13.75 8.39 -0.34
N PRO A 155 14.70 7.90 -1.16
CA PRO A 155 16.10 7.96 -0.83
C PRO A 155 16.52 9.41 -0.64
N LYS A 156 17.28 9.67 0.43
CA LYS A 156 17.92 10.99 0.63
C LYS A 156 18.84 11.27 -0.57
N SER A 157 18.73 12.46 -1.13
CA SER A 157 19.57 12.89 -2.27
C SER A 157 21.05 12.63 -2.00
N ILE A 158 21.79 12.15 -3.00
CA ILE A 158 23.23 11.90 -2.91
C ILE A 158 23.99 13.20 -2.53
N ILE A 159 23.44 14.36 -2.90
CA ILE A 159 23.98 15.68 -2.56
C ILE A 159 23.96 15.93 -1.05
N SER A 160 22.92 15.48 -0.32
CA SER A 160 22.87 15.62 1.14
C SER A 160 23.84 14.69 1.87
N ARG A 161 24.24 13.58 1.26
CA ARG A 161 25.30 12.68 1.79
C ARG A 161 26.71 13.26 1.62
N LEU A 162 26.95 14.00 0.55
CA LEU A 162 28.23 14.64 0.28
C LEU A 162 28.41 15.94 1.08
N LEU A 163 27.35 16.73 1.26
CA LEU A 163 27.40 17.97 2.05
C LEU A 163 27.37 17.77 3.57
N GLY A 164 26.90 16.63 4.06
CA GLY A 164 26.94 16.27 5.49
C GLY A 164 28.30 15.76 6.00
N ARG A 165 29.34 15.78 5.17
CA ARG A 165 30.70 15.30 5.48
C ARG A 165 31.78 16.40 5.43
N ALA A 166 31.41 17.67 5.33
CA ALA A 166 32.38 18.75 5.51
C ALA A 166 32.76 18.85 7.00
N PRO A 167 34.04 18.68 7.38
CA PRO A 167 34.47 18.89 8.75
C PRO A 167 34.47 20.40 9.03
N GLY A 168 33.71 20.80 10.04
CA GLY A 168 33.98 22.02 10.82
C GLY A 168 34.79 21.64 12.06
#